data_AF-A0A1Y4WHM4-F1
#
_entry.id   AF-A0A1Y4WHM4-F1
#
_cell.length_a   1.000
_cell.length_b   1.000
_cell.length_c   1.000
_cell.angle_alpha   90.00
_cell.angle_beta   90.00
_cell.angle_gamma   90.00
#
_symmetry.space_group_name_H-M   'P 1'
#
loop_
_entity.id
_entity.type
_entity.pdbx_description
1 polymer ?
#
loop_
_entity_poly.entity_id
_entity_poly.type
_entity_poly.pdbx_seq_one_letter_code
_entity_poly.pdbx_strand_id
1 'polypeptide(L)'
;MLASGECIVTTHALFLTATAETVQLIHEGDYTLILDEAIDIFQEYNEVVKSLDNKAITKEDVRWLRQEGYIAVSDNYHVEWSGAIVDGFHYSEVERLAKSGNLRCIDDTLYWEYPVEVFTAFKHIYILTYLFEGSMLAAYMNVYGLPYTKCSAERTEDDKFQLCPYDDCEERKSALASLINIYSGNLNRIGSKPNAFSVSWLKGRSAEQIRVIQNAMRNYKMLVKAPTDSVMWTTTKQHNIYKKLEKTKGFKYIRQLTAEERRLPDEKKRKLQCFVSCTARATNDYSERTTLIYLLNRYLPPEIEKYFSRRGSPIDEECFAISELLQWIWRSAIRNEQKINLYIPSYRMRRLLFRWLGLDEALYHPRTKKVLEKALL
;
A
#
# COMPACT_ATOMS: atom_id res chain seq x y z
N MET A 1 -24.15 9.64 -15.51
CA MET A 1 -23.46 9.83 -14.22
C MET A 1 -22.79 11.20 -14.17
N LEU A 2 -21.61 11.40 -14.78
CA LEU A 2 -20.93 12.70 -14.73
C LEU A 2 -21.79 13.84 -15.32
N ALA A 3 -22.28 13.65 -16.55
CA ALA A 3 -23.17 14.60 -17.22
C ALA A 3 -24.53 14.81 -16.51
N SER A 4 -24.95 13.90 -15.63
CA SER A 4 -26.19 14.00 -14.86
C SER A 4 -26.00 14.56 -13.44
N GLY A 5 -24.78 14.93 -13.05
CA GLY A 5 -24.51 15.48 -11.72
C GLY A 5 -24.63 14.47 -10.57
N GLU A 6 -24.56 13.17 -10.87
CA GLU A 6 -24.78 12.11 -9.87
C GLU A 6 -23.57 11.91 -8.95
N CYS A 7 -23.82 11.50 -7.70
CA CYS A 7 -22.75 11.02 -6.82
C CYS A 7 -22.20 9.67 -7.32
N ILE A 8 -20.88 9.59 -7.51
CA ILE A 8 -20.21 8.39 -8.04
C ILE A 8 -19.33 7.79 -6.94
N VAL A 9 -19.55 6.51 -6.64
CA VAL A 9 -18.68 5.71 -5.76
C VAL A 9 -17.98 4.66 -6.62
N THR A 10 -16.66 4.73 -6.70
CA THR A 10 -15.86 3.91 -7.62
C THR A 10 -14.46 3.66 -7.06
N THR A 11 -13.70 2.80 -7.74
CA THR A 11 -12.29 2.58 -7.43
C THR A 11 -11.41 3.60 -8.17
N HIS A 12 -10.15 3.72 -7.75
CA HIS A 12 -9.16 4.60 -8.38
C HIS A 12 -8.92 4.29 -9.86
N ALA A 13 -9.33 3.11 -10.34
CA ALA A 13 -9.22 2.70 -11.74
C ALA A 13 -10.04 3.57 -12.70
N LEU A 14 -11.07 4.29 -12.22
CA LEU A 14 -11.90 5.16 -13.07
C LEU A 14 -11.07 6.15 -13.89
N PHE A 15 -9.99 6.66 -13.30
CA PHE A 15 -9.17 7.70 -13.94
C PHE A 15 -8.10 7.15 -14.88
N LEU A 16 -7.88 5.83 -14.93
CA LEU A 16 -7.00 5.20 -15.93
C LEU A 16 -7.55 5.42 -17.35
N THR A 17 -8.86 5.62 -17.47
CA THR A 17 -9.58 5.85 -18.73
C THR A 17 -10.10 7.27 -18.87
N ALA A 18 -9.66 8.21 -18.01
CA ALA A 18 -10.13 9.59 -18.10
C ALA A 18 -9.72 10.23 -19.44
N THR A 19 -10.70 10.83 -20.11
CA THR A 19 -10.51 11.59 -21.35
C THR A 19 -10.62 13.09 -21.09
N ALA A 20 -10.28 13.92 -22.07
CA ALA A 20 -10.51 15.36 -21.99
C ALA A 20 -11.99 15.70 -21.70
N GLU A 21 -12.93 14.93 -22.26
CA GLU A 21 -14.37 15.06 -21.96
C GLU A 21 -14.67 14.73 -20.49
N THR A 22 -14.03 13.71 -19.92
CA THR A 22 -14.20 13.36 -18.50
C THR A 22 -13.77 14.52 -17.59
N VAL A 23 -12.62 15.12 -17.88
CA VAL A 23 -12.07 16.29 -17.17
C VAL A 23 -13.02 17.49 -17.28
N GLN A 24 -13.56 17.74 -18.47
CA GLN A 24 -14.50 18.83 -18.71
C GLN A 24 -15.81 18.65 -17.92
N LEU A 25 -16.40 17.44 -17.95
CA LEU A 25 -17.63 17.15 -17.21
C LEU A 25 -17.45 17.26 -15.68
N ILE A 26 -16.27 16.90 -15.16
CA ILE A 26 -15.94 17.07 -13.74
C ILE A 26 -15.93 18.56 -13.36
N HIS A 27 -15.29 19.38 -14.21
CA HIS A 27 -15.17 20.82 -13.99
C HIS A 27 -16.53 21.53 -14.10
N GLU A 28 -17.31 21.25 -15.15
CA GLU A 28 -18.64 21.84 -15.35
C GLU A 28 -19.65 21.42 -14.26
N GLY A 29 -19.49 20.21 -13.72
CA GLY A 29 -20.34 19.67 -12.66
C GLY A 29 -19.93 20.07 -11.24
N ASP A 30 -18.89 20.89 -11.06
CA ASP A 30 -18.45 21.37 -9.74
C ASP A 30 -18.15 20.23 -8.73
N TYR A 31 -17.67 19.08 -9.24
CA TYR A 31 -17.51 17.88 -8.43
C TYR A 31 -16.49 18.06 -7.29
N THR A 32 -16.76 17.36 -6.19
CA THR A 32 -15.81 17.16 -5.08
C THR A 32 -15.26 15.73 -5.12
N LEU A 33 -13.94 15.59 -5.15
CA LEU A 33 -13.27 14.29 -5.08
C LEU A 33 -12.94 13.94 -3.62
N ILE A 34 -13.34 12.76 -3.18
CA ILE A 34 -12.94 12.20 -1.89
C ILE A 34 -12.17 10.91 -2.17
N LEU A 35 -10.92 10.84 -1.72
CA LEU A 35 -10.03 9.70 -1.86
C LEU A 35 -9.84 9.03 -0.51
N ASP A 36 -10.24 7.76 -0.40
CA ASP A 36 -9.88 6.90 0.73
C ASP A 36 -8.49 6.32 0.48
N GLU A 37 -7.51 6.73 1.29
CA GLU A 37 -6.08 6.47 1.12
C GLU A 37 -5.47 7.16 -0.12
N ALA A 38 -4.13 7.19 -0.19
CA ALA A 38 -3.42 7.75 -1.34
C ALA A 38 -3.56 6.84 -2.57
N ILE A 39 -3.79 7.45 -3.74
CA ILE A 39 -3.93 6.73 -5.01
C ILE A 39 -2.56 6.34 -5.58
N ASP A 40 -2.48 5.23 -6.33
CA ASP A 40 -1.27 4.89 -7.09
C ASP A 40 -1.15 5.79 -8.32
N ILE A 41 -0.40 6.89 -8.17
CA ILE A 41 -0.19 7.87 -9.24
C ILE A 41 0.84 7.43 -10.29
N PHE A 42 1.57 6.33 -10.06
CA PHE A 42 2.64 5.87 -10.92
C PHE A 42 2.74 4.35 -10.85
N GLN A 43 2.49 3.69 -11.97
CA GLN A 43 2.39 2.22 -12.05
C GLN A 43 3.11 1.71 -13.30
N GLU A 44 3.65 0.49 -13.25
CA GLU A 44 4.24 -0.12 -14.44
C GLU A 44 3.15 -0.29 -15.52
N TYR A 45 3.45 0.09 -16.76
CA TYR A 45 2.51 0.04 -17.89
C TYR A 45 1.85 -1.33 -18.02
N ASN A 46 2.65 -2.40 -17.88
CA ASN A 46 2.15 -3.77 -18.00
C ASN A 46 1.19 -4.17 -16.88
N GLU A 47 1.24 -3.53 -15.71
CA GLU A 47 0.26 -3.79 -14.63
C GLU A 47 -1.08 -3.12 -14.92
N VAL A 48 -1.03 -1.92 -15.53
CA VAL A 48 -2.23 -1.17 -15.94
C VAL A 48 -2.88 -1.82 -17.16
N VAL A 49 -2.13 -2.04 -18.23
CA VAL A 49 -2.67 -2.43 -19.53
C VAL A 49 -3.00 -3.93 -19.61
N LYS A 50 -2.36 -4.82 -18.83
CA LYS A 50 -2.80 -6.23 -18.74
C LYS A 50 -4.26 -6.38 -18.28
N SER A 51 -4.84 -5.35 -17.65
CA SER A 51 -6.25 -5.34 -17.29
C SER A 51 -7.18 -4.96 -18.46
N LEU A 52 -6.63 -4.40 -19.53
CA LEU A 52 -7.35 -3.84 -20.70
C LEU A 52 -7.07 -4.63 -21.99
N ASP A 53 -5.84 -5.10 -22.20
CA ASP A 53 -5.40 -5.92 -23.34
C ASP A 53 -4.33 -6.96 -22.89
N ASN A 54 -4.30 -8.13 -23.52
CA ASN A 54 -3.47 -9.26 -23.12
C ASN A 54 -2.01 -9.19 -23.59
N LYS A 55 -1.55 -8.04 -24.06
CA LYS A 55 -0.24 -7.88 -24.70
C LYS A 55 0.72 -7.05 -23.84
N ALA A 56 1.70 -7.75 -23.26
CA ALA A 56 2.77 -7.11 -22.47
C ALA A 56 3.84 -6.49 -23.38
N ILE A 57 4.38 -5.35 -22.95
CA ILE A 57 5.49 -4.65 -23.59
C ILE A 57 6.79 -5.00 -22.86
N THR A 58 7.81 -5.40 -23.61
CA THR A 58 9.15 -5.75 -23.10
C THR A 58 10.12 -4.58 -23.22
N LYS A 59 11.30 -4.70 -22.60
CA LYS A 59 12.37 -3.70 -22.74
C LYS A 59 12.90 -3.65 -24.17
N GLU A 60 12.94 -4.80 -24.84
CA GLU A 60 13.34 -4.93 -26.23
C GLU A 60 12.39 -4.15 -27.16
N ASP A 61 11.08 -4.22 -26.91
CA ASP A 61 10.08 -3.47 -27.68
C ASP A 61 10.28 -1.96 -27.51
N VAL A 62 10.53 -1.48 -26.29
CA VAL A 62 10.78 -0.06 -26.01
C VAL A 62 12.07 0.43 -26.70
N ARG A 63 13.13 -0.38 -26.68
CA ARG A 63 14.37 -0.06 -27.42
C ARG A 63 14.13 0.01 -28.92
N TRP A 64 13.37 -0.93 -29.47
CA TRP A 64 13.01 -0.94 -30.87
C TRP A 64 12.20 0.29 -31.27
N LEU A 65 11.15 0.63 -30.50
CA LEU A 65 10.33 1.84 -30.73
C LEU A 65 11.18 3.11 -30.73
N ARG A 66 12.18 3.19 -29.85
CA ARG A 66 13.08 4.34 -29.76
C ARG A 66 14.09 4.37 -30.91
N GLN A 67 14.63 3.23 -31.33
CA GLN A 67 15.57 3.12 -32.45
C GLN A 67 14.92 3.49 -33.78
N GLU A 68 13.68 3.04 -33.99
CA GLU A 68 12.89 3.34 -35.19
C GLU A 68 12.22 4.73 -35.14
N GLY A 69 12.43 5.51 -34.08
CA GLY A 69 11.94 6.88 -33.97
C GLY A 69 10.44 7.02 -33.68
N TYR A 70 9.75 5.96 -33.26
CA TYR A 70 8.35 6.03 -32.83
C TYR A 70 8.19 6.79 -31.52
N ILE A 71 9.16 6.68 -30.60
CA ILE A 71 9.14 7.37 -29.32
C ILE A 71 10.44 8.15 -29.06
N ALA A 72 10.29 9.30 -28.41
CA ALA A 72 11.38 10.04 -27.78
C ALA A 72 11.14 10.12 -26.27
N VAL A 73 12.21 10.10 -25.47
CA VAL A 73 12.13 10.20 -24.01
C VAL A 73 12.93 11.41 -23.55
N SER A 74 12.26 12.34 -22.87
CA SER A 74 12.89 13.54 -22.31
C SER A 74 13.65 13.26 -21.00
N ASP A 75 14.38 14.27 -20.52
CA ASP A 75 15.14 14.18 -19.27
C ASP A 75 14.28 13.92 -18.02
N ASN A 76 13.01 14.33 -18.05
CA ASN A 76 12.02 14.09 -16.99
C ASN A 76 11.27 12.76 -17.17
N TYR A 77 11.80 11.86 -17.99
CA TYR A 77 11.21 10.56 -18.32
C TYR A 77 9.91 10.61 -19.14
N HIS A 78 9.47 11.79 -19.58
CA HIS A 78 8.28 11.92 -20.42
C HIS A 78 8.48 11.26 -21.78
N VAL A 79 7.50 10.47 -22.23
CA VAL A 79 7.51 9.80 -23.52
C VAL A 79 6.65 10.56 -24.52
N GLU A 80 7.27 11.01 -25.61
CA GLU A 80 6.60 11.63 -26.74
C GLU A 80 6.47 10.62 -27.87
N TRP A 81 5.32 10.62 -28.55
CA TRP A 81 5.08 9.79 -29.72
C TRP A 81 5.31 10.59 -31.00
N SER A 82 6.22 10.12 -31.84
CA SER A 82 6.59 10.73 -33.12
C SER A 82 6.31 9.83 -34.33
N GLY A 83 5.84 8.60 -34.10
CA GLY A 83 5.54 7.64 -35.16
C GLY A 83 4.29 7.97 -35.97
N ALA A 84 4.27 7.55 -37.24
CA ALA A 84 3.08 7.65 -38.09
C ALA A 84 1.93 6.80 -37.52
N ILE A 85 0.69 7.30 -37.64
CA ILE A 85 -0.52 6.62 -37.17
C ILE A 85 -0.75 5.39 -38.06
N VAL A 86 -0.77 4.21 -37.47
CA VAL A 86 -1.09 2.96 -38.19
C VAL A 86 -2.25 2.27 -37.46
N ASP A 87 -3.39 2.15 -38.14
CA ASP A 87 -4.55 1.43 -37.59
C ASP A 87 -4.22 -0.05 -37.35
N GLY A 88 -4.62 -0.57 -36.18
CA GLY A 88 -4.35 -1.95 -35.78
C GLY A 88 -2.90 -2.21 -35.31
N PHE A 89 -2.11 -1.15 -35.08
CA PHE A 89 -0.74 -1.28 -34.60
C PHE A 89 -0.69 -1.87 -33.19
N HIS A 90 0.28 -2.76 -32.97
CA HIS A 90 0.49 -3.46 -31.71
C HIS A 90 0.67 -2.51 -30.51
N TYR A 91 1.16 -1.30 -30.76
CA TYR A 91 1.52 -0.31 -29.75
C TYR A 91 0.52 0.87 -29.67
N SER A 92 -0.71 0.69 -30.15
CA SER A 92 -1.75 1.74 -30.14
C SER A 92 -2.01 2.32 -28.75
N GLU A 93 -1.95 1.51 -27.70
CA GLU A 93 -2.14 1.97 -26.32
C GLU A 93 -0.92 2.74 -25.78
N VAL A 94 0.29 2.37 -26.22
CA VAL A 94 1.52 3.14 -25.94
C VAL A 94 1.42 4.51 -26.60
N GLU A 95 1.00 4.55 -27.88
CA GLU A 95 0.74 5.79 -28.61
C GLU A 95 -0.29 6.67 -27.90
N ARG A 96 -1.43 6.10 -27.51
CA ARG A 96 -2.51 6.81 -26.83
C ARG A 96 -2.01 7.47 -25.55
N LEU A 97 -1.33 6.73 -24.68
CA LEU A 97 -0.83 7.21 -23.40
C LEU A 97 0.33 8.20 -23.54
N ALA A 98 1.18 8.04 -24.55
CA ALA A 98 2.22 9.02 -24.87
C ALA A 98 1.59 10.34 -25.36
N LYS A 99 0.62 10.28 -26.27
CA LYS A 99 -0.11 11.46 -26.78
C LYS A 99 -0.90 12.20 -25.71
N SER A 100 -1.46 11.48 -24.73
CA SER A 100 -2.14 12.10 -23.58
C SER A 100 -1.18 12.58 -22.49
N GLY A 101 0.12 12.40 -22.67
CA GLY A 101 1.16 12.83 -21.73
C GLY A 101 1.23 12.01 -20.44
N ASN A 102 0.62 10.83 -20.41
CA ASN A 102 0.52 9.94 -19.25
C ASN A 102 1.58 8.83 -19.23
N LEU A 103 2.51 8.82 -20.19
CA LEU A 103 3.51 7.77 -20.29
C LEU A 103 4.91 8.26 -19.88
N ARG A 104 5.58 7.46 -19.05
CA ARG A 104 6.96 7.67 -18.59
C ARG A 104 7.82 6.47 -18.96
N CYS A 105 9.11 6.69 -19.21
CA CYS A 105 10.06 5.61 -19.51
C CYS A 105 11.30 5.71 -18.62
N ILE A 106 11.57 4.66 -17.83
CA ILE A 106 12.73 4.55 -16.94
C ILE A 106 13.46 3.25 -17.26
N ASP A 107 14.72 3.35 -17.70
CA ASP A 107 15.58 2.20 -18.03
C ASP A 107 14.90 1.16 -18.96
N ASP A 108 14.33 1.67 -20.05
CA ASP A 108 13.56 0.94 -21.07
C ASP A 108 12.28 0.26 -20.54
N THR A 109 11.81 0.61 -19.34
CA THR A 109 10.50 0.17 -18.82
C THR A 109 9.51 1.32 -18.89
N LEU A 110 8.31 1.05 -19.42
CA LEU A 110 7.21 2.02 -19.47
C LEU A 110 6.41 2.03 -18.17
N TYR A 111 6.02 3.22 -17.76
CA TYR A 111 5.18 3.50 -16.61
C TYR A 111 4.03 4.41 -17.01
N TRP A 112 2.85 4.10 -16.52
CA TRP A 112 1.72 5.01 -16.57
C TRP A 112 1.80 5.98 -15.38
N GLU A 113 1.70 7.27 -15.66
CA GLU A 113 1.57 8.33 -14.68
C GLU A 113 0.17 8.95 -14.76
N TYR A 114 -0.41 9.13 -13.58
CA TYR A 114 -1.74 9.70 -13.41
C TYR A 114 -1.83 11.11 -14.03
N PRO A 115 -2.92 11.44 -14.76
CA PRO A 115 -3.08 12.76 -15.37
C PRO A 115 -3.22 13.85 -14.31
N VAL A 116 -2.37 14.88 -14.38
CA VAL A 116 -2.36 15.98 -13.40
C VAL A 116 -3.61 16.85 -13.53
N GLU A 117 -4.14 16.92 -14.75
CA GLU A 117 -5.31 17.71 -15.13
C GLU A 117 -6.55 17.30 -14.34
N VAL A 118 -6.62 16.02 -13.94
CA VAL A 118 -7.72 15.51 -13.10
C VAL A 118 -7.74 16.23 -11.74
N PHE A 119 -6.59 16.49 -11.12
CA PHE A 119 -6.54 17.22 -9.84
C PHE A 119 -6.92 18.70 -9.99
N THR A 120 -6.80 19.25 -11.19
CA THR A 120 -7.20 20.64 -11.46
C THR A 120 -8.67 20.79 -11.88
N ALA A 121 -9.35 19.67 -12.18
CA ALA A 121 -10.73 19.68 -12.64
C ALA A 121 -11.74 19.76 -11.49
N PHE A 122 -11.42 19.20 -10.32
CA PHE A 122 -12.32 19.18 -9.18
C PHE A 122 -12.32 20.50 -8.42
N LYS A 123 -13.49 20.90 -7.94
CA LYS A 123 -13.65 22.10 -7.09
C LYS A 123 -12.98 21.93 -5.73
N HIS A 124 -13.13 20.74 -5.15
CA HIS A 124 -12.52 20.36 -3.87
C HIS A 124 -11.99 18.93 -3.95
N ILE A 125 -10.85 18.69 -3.31
CA ILE A 125 -10.23 17.36 -3.21
C ILE A 125 -9.88 17.08 -1.76
N TYR A 126 -10.42 16.00 -1.22
CA TYR A 126 -10.12 15.50 0.12
C TYR A 126 -9.41 14.15 0.02
N ILE A 127 -8.20 14.07 0.58
CA ILE A 127 -7.41 12.83 0.62
C ILE A 127 -7.36 12.37 2.08
N LEU A 128 -8.05 11.26 2.37
CA LEU A 128 -8.16 10.68 3.71
C LEU A 128 -7.08 9.62 3.87
N THR A 129 -5.90 10.00 4.40
CA THR A 129 -4.77 9.08 4.48
C THR A 129 -3.89 9.32 5.71
N TYR A 130 -3.08 8.32 6.05
CA TYR A 130 -2.11 8.38 7.13
C TYR A 130 -0.74 8.78 6.58
N LEU A 131 -0.05 9.68 7.29
CA LEU A 131 1.31 10.13 6.95
C LEU A 131 1.47 10.47 5.46
N PHE A 132 0.67 11.44 4.99
CA PHE A 132 0.58 11.78 3.57
C PHE A 132 1.94 12.05 2.91
N GLU A 133 2.86 12.70 3.60
CA GLU A 133 4.20 13.03 3.09
C GLU A 133 5.05 11.80 2.75
N GLY A 134 4.75 10.64 3.33
CA GLY A 134 5.38 9.37 2.98
C GLY A 134 4.79 8.70 1.75
N SER A 135 3.79 9.30 1.09
CA SER A 135 3.12 8.71 -0.07
C SER A 135 3.71 9.20 -1.40
N MET A 136 3.58 8.37 -2.44
CA MET A 136 3.94 8.78 -3.81
C MET A 136 3.09 9.97 -4.29
N LEU A 137 1.85 10.10 -3.81
CA LEU A 137 0.96 11.20 -4.15
C LEU A 137 1.46 12.56 -3.61
N ALA A 138 2.07 12.60 -2.42
CA ALA A 138 2.66 13.84 -1.91
C ALA A 138 3.85 14.30 -2.76
N ALA A 139 4.73 13.38 -3.15
CA ALA A 139 5.84 13.71 -4.06
C ALA A 139 5.34 14.12 -5.44
N TYR A 140 4.31 13.46 -5.97
CA TYR A 140 3.64 13.84 -7.21
C TYR A 140 3.08 15.27 -7.13
N MET A 141 2.38 15.63 -6.06
CA MET A 141 1.87 16.99 -5.87
C MET A 141 3.00 18.03 -5.87
N ASN A 142 4.11 17.75 -5.19
CA ASN A 142 5.28 18.64 -5.19
C ASN A 142 5.89 18.79 -6.59
N VAL A 143 6.04 17.68 -7.32
CA VAL A 143 6.57 17.65 -8.69
C VAL A 143 5.76 18.54 -9.64
N TYR A 144 4.44 18.60 -9.45
CA TYR A 144 3.53 19.40 -10.27
C TYR A 144 3.16 20.75 -9.64
N GLY A 145 3.74 21.11 -8.50
CA GLY A 145 3.44 22.36 -7.81
C GLY A 145 1.99 22.48 -7.33
N LEU A 146 1.35 21.37 -6.99
CA LEU A 146 -0.02 21.34 -6.47
C LEU A 146 0.00 21.59 -4.94
N PRO A 147 -0.45 22.76 -4.46
CA PRO A 147 -0.45 23.05 -3.04
C PRO A 147 -1.53 22.23 -2.33
N TYR A 148 -1.25 21.83 -1.09
CA TYR A 148 -2.22 21.18 -0.22
C TYR A 148 -2.08 21.67 1.22
N THR A 149 -3.16 21.57 1.98
CA THR A 149 -3.17 21.85 3.42
C THR A 149 -3.50 20.56 4.15
N LYS A 150 -2.73 20.26 5.21
CA LYS A 150 -3.03 19.13 6.09
C LYS A 150 -4.10 19.53 7.11
N CYS A 151 -5.04 18.64 7.35
CA CYS A 151 -6.05 18.75 8.40
C CYS A 151 -6.12 17.42 9.16
N SER A 152 -6.60 17.47 10.39
CA SER A 152 -6.99 16.28 11.15
C SER A 152 -8.50 16.11 11.11
N ALA A 153 -8.99 14.93 11.50
CA ALA A 153 -10.39 14.70 11.77
C ALA A 153 -10.59 14.46 13.27
N GLU A 154 -11.65 15.02 13.83
CA GLU A 154 -12.05 14.81 15.22
C GLU A 154 -13.51 14.41 15.32
N ARG A 155 -13.81 13.60 16.33
CA ARG A 155 -15.16 13.13 16.63
C ARG A 155 -15.84 14.20 17.49
N THR A 156 -17.01 14.65 17.06
CA THR A 156 -17.85 15.60 17.78
C THR A 156 -18.69 14.88 18.84
N GLU A 157 -19.30 15.64 19.75
CA GLU A 157 -20.20 15.11 20.79
C GLU A 157 -21.38 14.30 20.20
N ASP A 158 -21.84 14.67 19.00
CA ASP A 158 -22.94 14.02 18.27
C ASP A 158 -22.52 12.78 17.46
N ASP A 159 -21.34 12.22 17.72
CA ASP A 159 -20.78 11.07 16.97
C ASP A 159 -20.61 11.32 15.45
N LYS A 160 -20.34 12.57 15.08
CA LYS A 160 -19.97 12.95 13.71
C LYS A 160 -18.49 13.28 13.63
N PHE A 161 -17.94 13.32 12.43
CA PHE A 161 -16.57 13.78 12.21
C PHE A 161 -16.58 15.16 11.57
N GLN A 162 -15.66 16.01 12.04
CA GLN A 162 -15.37 17.31 11.43
C GLN A 162 -13.88 17.46 11.19
N LEU A 163 -13.53 18.30 10.22
CA LEU A 163 -12.14 18.68 9.98
C LEU A 163 -11.70 19.69 11.05
N CYS A 164 -10.52 19.47 11.59
CA CYS A 164 -9.85 20.38 12.51
C CYS A 164 -8.40 20.65 12.05
N PRO A 165 -7.72 21.67 12.62
CA PRO A 165 -6.31 21.92 12.31
C PRO A 165 -5.47 20.64 12.47
N TYR A 166 -4.47 20.49 11.61
CA TYR A 166 -3.58 19.33 11.68
C TYR A 166 -2.90 19.23 13.04
N ASP A 167 -2.98 18.03 13.62
CA ASP A 167 -2.52 17.71 14.96
C ASP A 167 -1.75 16.38 14.93
N ASP A 168 -0.44 16.46 15.16
CA ASP A 168 0.49 15.32 15.26
C ASP A 168 1.14 15.25 16.65
N CYS A 169 0.40 15.66 17.69
CA CYS A 169 0.91 15.69 19.06
C CYS A 169 1.27 14.28 19.59
N GLU A 170 2.24 14.25 20.50
CA GLU A 170 2.74 13.03 21.12
C GLU A 170 1.68 12.36 22.00
N GLU A 171 0.72 13.12 22.54
CA GLU A 171 -0.39 12.60 23.34
C GLU A 171 -1.28 11.64 22.52
N ARG A 172 -1.60 11.99 21.27
CA ARG A 172 -2.36 11.10 20.36
C ARG A 172 -1.58 9.83 20.06
N LYS A 173 -0.28 9.95 19.76
CA LYS A 173 0.61 8.81 19.51
C LYS A 173 0.73 7.91 20.74
N SER A 174 0.79 8.48 21.93
CA SER A 174 0.85 7.75 23.21
C SER A 174 -0.47 7.03 23.53
N ALA A 175 -1.61 7.69 23.33
CA ALA A 175 -2.93 7.07 23.48
C ALA A 175 -3.07 5.85 22.54
N LEU A 176 -2.60 6.00 21.31
CA LEU A 176 -2.54 4.91 20.34
C LEU A 176 -1.54 3.81 20.73
N ALA A 177 -0.34 4.16 21.18
CA ALA A 177 0.66 3.21 21.65
C ALA A 177 0.09 2.31 22.74
N SER A 178 -0.84 2.85 23.55
CA SER A 178 -1.56 2.10 24.56
C SER A 178 -2.49 1.01 24.01
N LEU A 179 -2.88 1.06 22.74
CA LEU A 179 -3.68 0.04 22.06
C LEU A 179 -2.82 -1.04 21.39
N ILE A 180 -1.51 -0.82 21.23
CA ILE A 180 -0.61 -1.70 20.49
C ILE A 180 0.33 -2.45 21.46
N ASN A 181 0.14 -3.75 21.60
CA ASN A 181 1.08 -4.62 22.30
C ASN A 181 2.13 -5.17 21.30
N ILE A 182 3.27 -4.51 21.20
CA ILE A 182 4.38 -4.87 20.31
C ILE A 182 5.20 -6.00 20.93
N TYR A 183 5.45 -7.07 20.19
CA TYR A 183 6.27 -8.17 20.68
C TYR A 183 7.77 -7.84 20.66
N SER A 184 8.46 -7.94 21.80
CA SER A 184 9.92 -7.72 21.93
C SER A 184 10.73 -8.97 22.32
N GLY A 185 10.15 -10.17 22.28
CA GLY A 185 10.82 -11.39 22.74
C GLY A 185 11.72 -12.09 21.70
N ASN A 186 12.20 -13.29 22.04
CA ASN A 186 13.20 -14.05 21.29
C ASN A 186 12.81 -14.44 19.85
N LEU A 187 11.52 -14.46 19.51
CA LEU A 187 11.11 -14.77 18.13
C LEU A 187 11.62 -13.71 17.12
N ASN A 188 11.91 -12.48 17.58
CA ASN A 188 12.47 -11.42 16.76
C ASN A 188 13.89 -11.71 16.21
N ARG A 189 14.61 -12.70 16.76
CA ARG A 189 15.98 -13.04 16.33
C ARG A 189 16.09 -13.41 14.84
N ILE A 190 15.01 -13.87 14.24
CA ILE A 190 14.97 -14.21 12.79
C ILE A 190 15.07 -12.98 11.89
N GLY A 191 14.90 -11.76 12.44
CA GLY A 191 14.87 -10.50 11.72
C GLY A 191 15.85 -9.43 12.22
N SER A 192 16.92 -9.84 12.93
CA SER A 192 17.90 -8.90 13.52
C SER A 192 18.73 -8.12 12.49
N LYS A 193 18.87 -8.62 11.25
CA LYS A 193 19.60 -7.89 10.20
C LYS A 193 18.77 -6.72 9.67
N PRO A 194 19.39 -5.56 9.34
CA PRO A 194 18.67 -4.39 8.84
C PRO A 194 17.78 -4.65 7.61
N ASN A 195 18.22 -5.53 6.71
CA ASN A 195 17.48 -5.91 5.50
C ASN A 195 16.61 -7.16 5.65
N ALA A 196 16.53 -7.77 6.85
CA ALA A 196 15.72 -8.96 7.03
C ALA A 196 14.25 -8.67 6.71
N PHE A 197 13.58 -9.65 6.10
CA PHE A 197 12.22 -9.53 5.55
C PHE A 197 12.04 -8.57 4.37
N SER A 198 13.11 -8.04 3.78
CA SER A 198 13.00 -7.37 2.48
C SER A 198 12.61 -8.39 1.40
N VAL A 199 12.09 -7.92 0.27
CA VAL A 199 11.72 -8.81 -0.85
C VAL A 199 12.93 -9.63 -1.31
N SER A 200 14.08 -8.99 -1.51
CA SER A 200 15.33 -9.66 -1.91
C SER A 200 15.81 -10.66 -0.85
N TRP A 201 15.70 -10.32 0.44
CA TRP A 201 16.07 -11.22 1.53
C TRP A 201 15.17 -12.46 1.59
N LEU A 202 13.86 -12.29 1.42
CA LEU A 202 12.86 -13.37 1.40
C LEU A 202 13.01 -14.27 0.17
N LYS A 203 13.30 -13.69 -0.99
CA LYS A 203 13.55 -14.43 -2.25
C LYS A 203 14.67 -15.45 -2.08
N GLY A 204 15.74 -15.08 -1.38
CA GLY A 204 16.91 -15.95 -1.15
C GLY A 204 16.75 -17.00 -0.04
N ARG A 205 15.55 -17.20 0.53
CA ARG A 205 15.35 -18.17 1.62
C ARG A 205 15.16 -19.60 1.10
N SER A 206 15.88 -20.55 1.68
CA SER A 206 15.66 -21.99 1.46
C SER A 206 14.34 -22.47 2.08
N ALA A 207 13.92 -23.69 1.76
CA ALA A 207 12.73 -24.29 2.35
C ALA A 207 12.84 -24.41 3.88
N GLU A 208 14.01 -24.75 4.41
CA GLU A 208 14.31 -24.83 5.84
C GLU A 208 14.19 -23.46 6.51
N GLN A 209 14.74 -22.41 5.88
CA GLN A 209 14.65 -21.05 6.40
C GLN A 209 13.20 -20.52 6.37
N ILE A 210 12.42 -20.88 5.35
CA ILE A 210 10.98 -20.60 5.33
C ILE A 210 10.27 -21.32 6.49
N ARG A 211 10.62 -22.59 6.79
CA ARG A 211 10.06 -23.31 7.95
C ARG A 211 10.39 -22.64 9.28
N VAL A 212 11.58 -22.03 9.42
CA VAL A 212 11.92 -21.21 10.60
C VAL A 212 10.94 -20.05 10.76
N ILE A 213 10.60 -19.35 9.68
CA ILE A 213 9.62 -18.25 9.70
C ILE A 213 8.22 -18.78 10.08
N GLN A 214 7.78 -19.87 9.46
CA GLN A 214 6.49 -20.52 9.76
C GLN A 214 6.38 -20.95 11.24
N ASN A 215 7.46 -21.50 11.80
CA ASN A 215 7.52 -21.88 13.20
C ASN A 215 7.44 -20.65 14.10
N ALA A 216 8.11 -19.54 13.77
CA ALA A 216 7.99 -18.30 14.53
C ALA A 216 6.57 -17.73 14.51
N MET A 217 5.88 -17.76 13.36
CA MET A 217 4.46 -17.37 13.25
C MET A 217 3.59 -18.21 14.19
N ARG A 218 3.73 -19.54 14.15
CA ARG A 218 2.98 -20.47 15.00
C ARG A 218 3.28 -20.23 16.48
N ASN A 219 4.55 -20.10 16.84
CA ASN A 219 4.98 -19.88 18.22
C ASN A 219 4.44 -18.57 18.77
N TYR A 220 4.44 -17.50 17.96
CA TYR A 220 3.85 -16.22 18.36
C TYR A 220 2.34 -16.36 18.59
N LYS A 221 1.60 -16.96 17.65
CA LYS A 221 0.15 -17.20 17.80
C LYS A 221 -0.17 -17.99 19.07
N MET A 222 0.61 -19.02 19.38
CA MET A 222 0.46 -19.81 20.62
C MET A 222 0.79 -18.99 21.86
N LEU A 223 1.86 -18.20 21.83
CA LEU A 223 2.29 -17.35 22.94
C LEU A 223 1.19 -16.36 23.35
N VAL A 224 0.54 -15.71 22.39
CA VAL A 224 -0.56 -14.77 22.66
C VAL A 224 -1.93 -15.46 22.75
N LYS A 225 -1.97 -16.80 22.71
CA LYS A 225 -3.19 -17.63 22.73
C LYS A 225 -4.25 -17.16 21.71
N ALA A 226 -3.81 -16.71 20.55
CA ALA A 226 -4.69 -16.12 19.56
C ALA A 226 -5.55 -17.19 18.85
N PRO A 227 -6.88 -17.03 18.81
CA PRO A 227 -7.74 -17.85 17.95
C PRO A 227 -7.42 -17.56 16.47
N THR A 228 -7.80 -18.46 15.57
CA THR A 228 -7.40 -18.37 14.15
C THR A 228 -8.10 -17.22 13.43
N ASP A 229 -9.32 -16.91 13.83
CA ASP A 229 -10.11 -15.79 13.31
C ASP A 229 -9.63 -14.44 13.80
N SER A 230 -8.88 -14.33 14.89
CA SER A 230 -8.29 -13.04 15.27
C SER A 230 -7.02 -12.70 14.48
N VAL A 231 -6.48 -13.64 13.71
CA VAL A 231 -5.17 -13.50 13.04
C VAL A 231 -5.28 -12.75 11.72
N MET A 232 -4.42 -11.75 11.57
CA MET A 232 -4.12 -11.06 10.33
C MET A 232 -2.61 -11.00 10.12
N TRP A 233 -2.14 -11.34 8.93
CA TRP A 233 -0.71 -11.36 8.65
C TRP A 233 -0.38 -10.92 7.22
N THR A 234 0.85 -10.45 7.03
CA THR A 234 1.32 -9.98 5.73
C THR A 234 2.77 -10.34 5.44
N THR A 235 3.10 -10.38 4.15
CA THR A 235 4.43 -10.51 3.56
C THR A 235 4.31 -10.12 2.07
N THR A 236 5.40 -10.24 1.32
CA THR A 236 5.37 -9.97 -0.12
C THR A 236 4.59 -11.05 -0.91
N LYS A 237 3.80 -10.60 -1.88
CA LYS A 237 3.20 -11.49 -2.90
C LYS A 237 4.22 -11.98 -3.92
N GLN A 238 5.31 -11.23 -4.12
CA GLN A 238 6.35 -11.56 -5.08
C GLN A 238 7.01 -12.90 -4.74
N HIS A 239 7.48 -13.61 -5.78
CA HIS A 239 8.11 -14.92 -5.67
C HIS A 239 7.28 -15.98 -4.90
N ASN A 240 5.95 -15.79 -4.83
CA ASN A 240 5.00 -16.66 -4.12
C ASN A 240 5.35 -16.90 -2.65
N ILE A 241 6.03 -15.94 -1.98
CA ILE A 241 6.43 -16.09 -0.57
C ILE A 241 5.21 -16.28 0.33
N TYR A 242 4.15 -15.50 0.15
CA TYR A 242 2.90 -15.65 0.90
C TYR A 242 2.31 -17.07 0.78
N LYS A 243 2.28 -17.67 -0.43
CA LYS A 243 1.79 -19.04 -0.64
C LYS A 243 2.62 -20.10 0.10
N LYS A 244 3.90 -19.82 0.33
CA LYS A 244 4.76 -20.69 1.15
C LYS A 244 4.39 -20.56 2.63
N LEU A 245 4.19 -19.34 3.14
CA LEU A 245 3.90 -19.10 4.55
C LEU A 245 2.47 -19.47 4.97
N GLU A 246 1.47 -19.29 4.10
CA GLU A 246 0.07 -19.63 4.39
C GLU A 246 -0.16 -21.12 4.66
N LYS A 247 0.78 -22.00 4.24
CA LYS A 247 0.75 -23.44 4.55
C LYS A 247 0.87 -23.72 6.05
N THR A 248 1.21 -22.72 6.85
CA THR A 248 1.21 -22.82 8.30
C THR A 248 -0.23 -22.96 8.80
N LYS A 249 -0.50 -24.03 9.57
CA LYS A 249 -1.82 -24.27 10.17
C LYS A 249 -2.30 -23.03 10.94
N GLY A 250 -3.51 -22.57 10.63
CA GLY A 250 -4.11 -21.38 11.23
C GLY A 250 -3.69 -20.04 10.61
N PHE A 251 -3.13 -20.04 9.40
CA PHE A 251 -2.72 -18.82 8.70
C PHE A 251 -3.28 -18.68 7.28
N LYS A 252 -4.01 -19.67 6.76
CA LYS A 252 -4.65 -19.53 5.44
C LYS A 252 -6.03 -18.90 5.55
N TYR A 253 -6.92 -19.55 6.29
CA TYR A 253 -8.30 -19.13 6.52
C TYR A 253 -8.60 -19.05 8.00
N ILE A 254 -9.53 -18.16 8.35
CA ILE A 254 -9.99 -17.91 9.72
C ILE A 254 -10.68 -19.11 10.34
N ARG A 255 -11.29 -19.96 9.50
CA ARG A 255 -11.90 -21.23 9.85
C ARG A 255 -11.84 -22.20 8.67
N GLN A 256 -12.26 -23.44 8.92
CA GLN A 256 -12.48 -24.39 7.83
C GLN A 256 -13.60 -23.89 6.91
N LEU A 257 -13.29 -23.84 5.61
CA LEU A 257 -14.28 -23.46 4.60
C LEU A 257 -15.27 -24.59 4.34
N THR A 258 -16.55 -24.23 4.18
CA THR A 258 -17.60 -25.13 3.70
C THR A 258 -17.35 -25.54 2.24
N ALA A 259 -18.06 -26.55 1.75
CA ALA A 259 -17.95 -26.98 0.35
C ALA A 259 -18.32 -25.85 -0.63
N GLU A 260 -19.31 -25.03 -0.27
CA GLU A 260 -19.74 -23.87 -1.05
C GLU A 260 -18.69 -22.76 -1.04
N GLU A 261 -18.14 -22.43 0.12
CA GLU A 261 -17.11 -21.40 0.25
C GLU A 261 -15.84 -21.72 -0.54
N ARG A 262 -15.51 -23.01 -0.68
CA ARG A 262 -14.39 -23.45 -1.53
C ARG A 262 -14.60 -23.15 -3.00
N ARG A 263 -15.86 -23.08 -3.46
CA ARG A 263 -16.22 -22.78 -4.86
C ARG A 263 -16.35 -21.28 -5.13
N LEU A 264 -16.34 -20.44 -4.10
CA LEU A 264 -16.40 -18.99 -4.28
C LEU A 264 -15.19 -18.45 -5.05
N PRO A 265 -15.35 -17.36 -5.83
CA PRO A 265 -14.22 -16.59 -6.36
C PRO A 265 -13.29 -16.10 -5.25
N ASP A 266 -12.01 -15.91 -5.55
CA ASP A 266 -10.99 -15.49 -4.58
C ASP A 266 -11.33 -14.16 -3.89
N GLU A 267 -11.96 -13.24 -4.61
CA GLU A 267 -12.46 -11.97 -4.06
C GLU A 267 -13.45 -12.18 -2.90
N LYS A 268 -14.44 -13.07 -3.09
CA LYS A 268 -15.42 -13.40 -2.04
C LYS A 268 -14.80 -14.18 -0.88
N LYS A 269 -13.67 -14.85 -1.10
CA LYS A 269 -12.90 -15.55 -0.06
C LYS A 269 -11.99 -14.63 0.74
N ARG A 270 -11.70 -13.41 0.27
CA ARG A 270 -10.77 -12.45 0.88
C ARG A 270 -11.05 -12.23 2.38
N LYS A 271 -12.31 -11.98 2.75
CA LYS A 271 -12.74 -11.80 4.15
C LYS A 271 -12.53 -13.02 5.04
N LEU A 272 -12.40 -14.21 4.44
CA LEU A 272 -12.17 -15.47 5.13
C LEU A 272 -10.68 -15.79 5.26
N GLN A 273 -9.79 -15.06 4.57
CA GLN A 273 -8.35 -15.25 4.62
C GLN A 273 -7.74 -14.56 5.84
N CYS A 274 -6.68 -15.14 6.39
CA CYS A 274 -5.86 -14.46 7.39
C CYS A 274 -4.79 -13.56 6.75
N PHE A 275 -4.41 -13.85 5.49
CA PHE A 275 -3.43 -13.05 4.76
C PHE A 275 -4.07 -11.77 4.24
N VAL A 276 -3.39 -10.64 4.45
CA VAL A 276 -3.78 -9.33 3.92
C VAL A 276 -2.56 -8.69 3.29
N SER A 277 -2.64 -8.37 2.00
CA SER A 277 -1.56 -7.64 1.30
C SER A 277 -1.27 -6.33 2.03
N CYS A 278 0.01 -5.95 2.15
CA CYS A 278 0.36 -4.61 2.66
C CYS A 278 -0.26 -3.50 1.79
N THR A 279 -0.28 -3.72 0.46
CA THR A 279 -0.90 -2.85 -0.54
C THR A 279 -2.41 -3.05 -0.69
N ALA A 280 -3.06 -3.83 0.18
CA ALA A 280 -4.51 -3.87 0.17
C ALA A 280 -5.02 -2.45 0.43
N ARG A 281 -6.09 -2.03 -0.26
CA ARG A 281 -6.81 -0.77 -0.05
C ARG A 281 -8.26 -0.99 0.35
N ALA A 282 -8.87 0.03 0.96
CA ALA A 282 -10.32 0.20 1.13
C ALA A 282 -11.09 -1.09 1.47
N THR A 283 -10.82 -1.68 2.63
CA THR A 283 -11.57 -2.84 3.12
C THR A 283 -11.74 -2.81 4.63
N ASN A 284 -12.96 -3.11 5.08
CA ASN A 284 -13.32 -3.27 6.48
C ASN A 284 -13.36 -4.76 6.89
N ASP A 285 -12.99 -5.68 5.99
CA ASP A 285 -13.10 -7.14 6.16
C ASP A 285 -12.28 -7.69 7.34
N TYR A 286 -11.35 -6.90 7.86
CA TYR A 286 -10.37 -7.31 8.88
C TYR A 286 -10.49 -6.50 10.18
N SER A 287 -11.55 -5.72 10.34
CA SER A 287 -11.81 -4.87 11.50
C SER A 287 -11.96 -5.64 12.82
N GLU A 288 -12.13 -6.96 12.81
CA GLU A 288 -12.19 -7.80 14.01
C GLU A 288 -10.85 -8.50 14.34
N ARG A 289 -9.80 -8.24 13.57
CA ARG A 289 -8.50 -8.93 13.73
C ARG A 289 -7.69 -8.25 14.82
N THR A 290 -7.39 -8.98 15.90
CA THR A 290 -6.64 -8.44 17.06
C THR A 290 -5.21 -8.96 17.17
N THR A 291 -4.81 -9.94 16.34
CA THR A 291 -3.45 -10.51 16.36
C THR A 291 -2.77 -10.35 15.01
N LEU A 292 -1.81 -9.43 14.96
CA LEU A 292 -1.12 -9.00 13.75
C LEU A 292 0.29 -9.58 13.66
N ILE A 293 0.64 -10.05 12.47
CA ILE A 293 2.00 -10.54 12.14
C ILE A 293 2.50 -9.89 10.84
N TYR A 294 3.48 -9.00 10.96
CA TYR A 294 4.02 -8.22 9.84
C TYR A 294 5.40 -8.77 9.41
N LEU A 295 5.43 -9.62 8.38
CA LEU A 295 6.65 -10.30 7.89
C LEU A 295 7.18 -9.62 6.63
N LEU A 296 7.39 -8.32 6.72
CA LEU A 296 7.85 -7.51 5.60
C LEU A 296 8.77 -6.40 6.10
N ASN A 297 9.70 -6.01 5.25
CA ASN A 297 10.54 -4.83 5.41
C ASN A 297 10.40 -4.03 4.12
N ARG A 298 9.71 -2.89 4.19
CA ARG A 298 9.31 -2.11 3.03
C ARG A 298 10.43 -1.17 2.62
N TYR A 299 10.71 -1.15 1.34
CA TYR A 299 11.65 -0.24 0.70
C TYR A 299 10.93 0.41 -0.47
N LEU A 300 11.33 1.61 -0.83
CA LEU A 300 10.82 2.26 -2.02
C LEU A 300 11.32 1.47 -3.24
N PRO A 301 10.50 1.21 -4.27
CA PRO A 301 11.02 0.63 -5.49
C PRO A 301 12.08 1.56 -6.10
N PRO A 302 13.26 1.05 -6.52
CA PRO A 302 14.35 1.89 -7.03
C PRO A 302 13.95 2.82 -8.19
N GLU A 303 13.02 2.38 -9.03
CA GLU A 303 12.52 3.12 -10.18
C GLU A 303 11.67 4.32 -9.74
N ILE A 304 10.89 4.15 -8.66
CA ILE A 304 10.11 5.23 -8.03
C ILE A 304 11.06 6.24 -7.38
N GLU A 305 12.06 5.75 -6.64
CA GLU A 305 13.08 6.60 -6.01
C GLU A 305 13.80 7.45 -7.07
N LYS A 306 14.25 6.81 -8.16
CA LYS A 306 14.94 7.45 -9.28
C LYS A 306 14.05 8.49 -9.97
N TYR A 307 12.79 8.15 -10.22
CA TYR A 307 11.82 9.05 -10.85
C TYR A 307 11.65 10.35 -10.06
N PHE A 308 11.28 10.22 -8.79
CA PHE A 308 10.94 11.37 -7.93
C PHE A 308 12.16 12.19 -7.54
N SER A 309 13.31 11.54 -7.30
CA SER A 309 14.56 12.25 -7.02
C SER A 309 15.00 13.11 -8.18
N ARG A 310 14.89 12.60 -9.42
CA ARG A 310 15.30 13.36 -10.62
C ARG A 310 14.37 14.54 -10.91
N ARG A 311 13.09 14.42 -10.57
CA ARG A 311 12.11 15.51 -10.69
C ARG A 311 12.09 16.47 -9.50
N GLY A 312 13.08 16.37 -8.60
CA GLY A 312 13.28 17.35 -7.52
C GLY A 312 12.39 17.17 -6.30
N SER A 313 11.70 16.03 -6.16
CA SER A 313 10.88 15.73 -4.97
C SER A 313 11.11 14.30 -4.49
N PRO A 314 12.31 13.97 -3.98
CA PRO A 314 12.60 12.63 -3.46
C PRO A 314 11.62 12.24 -2.34
N ILE A 315 11.27 10.94 -2.28
CA ILE A 315 10.41 10.39 -1.23
C ILE A 315 11.29 9.88 -0.09
N ASP A 316 10.97 10.26 1.15
CA ASP A 316 11.60 9.67 2.34
C ASP A 316 11.19 8.19 2.48
N GLU A 317 12.16 7.29 2.31
CA GLU A 317 11.92 5.86 2.37
C GLU A 317 11.45 5.36 3.75
N GLU A 318 11.98 5.93 4.84
CA GLU A 318 11.55 5.55 6.19
C GLU A 318 10.10 5.98 6.43
N CYS A 319 9.73 7.19 5.98
CA CYS A 319 8.36 7.71 6.02
C CYS A 319 7.40 6.86 5.17
N PHE A 320 7.81 6.48 3.96
CA PHE A 320 7.06 5.54 3.11
C PHE A 320 6.87 4.17 3.77
N ALA A 321 7.93 3.62 4.37
CA ALA A 321 7.86 2.32 5.01
C ALA A 321 6.90 2.32 6.22
N ILE A 322 6.96 3.35 7.07
CA ILE A 322 6.08 3.45 8.24
C ILE A 322 4.63 3.75 7.83
N SER A 323 4.38 4.57 6.82
CA SER A 323 3.01 4.87 6.36
C SER A 323 2.31 3.60 5.86
N GLU A 324 3.00 2.73 5.12
CA GLU A 324 2.49 1.43 4.66
C GLU A 324 2.20 0.48 5.83
N LEU A 325 3.06 0.48 6.85
CA LEU A 325 2.85 -0.33 8.06
C LEU A 325 1.61 0.16 8.84
N LEU A 326 1.46 1.48 9.04
CA LEU A 326 0.34 2.06 9.76
C LEU A 326 -0.99 1.82 9.04
N GLN A 327 -1.05 2.05 7.74
CA GLN A 327 -2.24 1.74 6.93
C GLN A 327 -2.63 0.27 7.08
N TRP A 328 -1.66 -0.66 7.04
CA TRP A 328 -1.94 -2.08 7.22
C TRP A 328 -2.41 -2.40 8.65
N ILE A 329 -1.82 -1.80 9.68
CA ILE A 329 -2.27 -1.94 11.07
C ILE A 329 -3.71 -1.42 11.21
N TRP A 330 -4.09 -0.34 10.54
CA TRP A 330 -5.43 0.26 10.64
C TRP A 330 -6.55 -0.54 10.00
N ARG A 331 -6.20 -1.56 9.21
CA ARG A 331 -7.19 -2.53 8.72
C ARG A 331 -7.71 -3.46 9.81
N SER A 332 -6.99 -3.53 10.93
CA SER A 332 -7.27 -4.39 12.08
C SER A 332 -8.27 -3.77 13.06
N ALA A 333 -8.49 -4.43 14.19
CA ALA A 333 -9.39 -3.98 15.25
C ALA A 333 -8.99 -2.67 15.94
N ILE A 334 -7.78 -2.17 15.72
CA ILE A 334 -7.36 -0.87 16.28
C ILE A 334 -8.24 0.29 15.81
N ARG A 335 -8.81 0.19 14.60
CA ARG A 335 -9.74 1.21 14.07
C ARG A 335 -11.05 1.28 14.84
N ASN A 336 -11.40 0.21 15.54
CA ASN A 336 -12.54 0.10 16.44
C ASN A 336 -12.11 0.39 17.90
N GLU A 337 -10.98 1.07 18.09
CA GLU A 337 -10.37 1.39 19.39
C GLU A 337 -10.02 0.14 20.23
N GLN A 338 -9.93 -1.03 19.60
CA GLN A 338 -9.59 -2.27 20.29
C GLN A 338 -8.09 -2.49 20.38
N LYS A 339 -7.67 -3.14 21.47
CA LYS A 339 -6.27 -3.51 21.67
C LYS A 339 -5.85 -4.61 20.69
N ILE A 340 -4.65 -4.48 20.16
CA ILE A 340 -4.05 -5.45 19.23
C ILE A 340 -2.71 -5.98 19.76
N ASN A 341 -2.37 -7.21 19.38
CA ASN A 341 -1.06 -7.81 19.56
C ASN A 341 -0.29 -7.78 18.24
N LEU A 342 0.91 -7.22 18.20
CA LEU A 342 1.66 -6.99 16.96
C LEU A 342 3.06 -7.62 17.00
N TYR A 343 3.33 -8.50 16.05
CA TYR A 343 4.65 -9.11 15.85
C TYR A 343 5.32 -8.61 14.58
N ILE A 344 6.46 -7.94 14.74
CA ILE A 344 7.30 -7.42 13.65
C ILE A 344 8.72 -7.94 13.87
N PRO A 345 9.12 -9.06 13.24
CA PRO A 345 10.47 -9.58 13.41
C PRO A 345 11.53 -8.70 12.75
N SER A 346 11.19 -8.00 11.66
CA SER A 346 12.10 -7.05 11.01
C SER A 346 12.51 -5.95 12.00
N TYR A 347 13.79 -5.93 12.35
CA TYR A 347 14.35 -4.95 13.28
C TYR A 347 14.12 -3.51 12.79
N ARG A 348 14.37 -3.25 11.50
CA ARG A 348 14.16 -1.91 10.90
C ARG A 348 12.72 -1.44 11.05
N MET A 349 11.75 -2.23 10.60
CA MET A 349 10.33 -1.84 10.66
C MET A 349 9.83 -1.66 12.09
N ARG A 350 10.27 -2.52 13.01
CA ARG A 350 9.90 -2.41 14.43
C ARG A 350 10.45 -1.12 15.04
N ARG A 351 11.70 -0.76 14.73
CA ARG A 351 12.32 0.48 15.18
C ARG A 351 11.62 1.72 14.60
N LEU A 352 11.21 1.69 13.33
CA LEU A 352 10.42 2.77 12.73
C LEU A 352 9.10 2.98 13.47
N LEU A 353 8.40 1.89 13.81
CA LEU A 353 7.16 1.97 14.57
C LEU A 353 7.38 2.50 15.99
N PHE A 354 8.42 2.05 16.69
CA PHE A 354 8.76 2.58 18.02
C PHE A 354 9.05 4.08 17.98
N ARG A 355 9.89 4.52 17.02
CA ARG A 355 10.20 5.94 16.83
C ARG A 355 8.95 6.76 16.56
N TRP A 356 8.08 6.29 15.66
CA TRP A 356 6.85 7.01 15.32
C TRP A 356 5.85 7.06 16.48
N LEU A 357 5.80 6.04 17.35
CA LEU A 357 4.96 6.03 18.56
C LEU A 357 5.56 6.83 19.73
N GLY A 358 6.75 7.44 19.59
CA GLY A 358 7.43 8.12 20.68
C GLY A 358 7.92 7.18 21.79
N LEU A 359 8.16 5.90 21.47
CA LEU A 359 8.54 4.86 22.43
C LEU A 359 10.05 4.57 22.37
N ASP A 360 10.67 4.39 23.52
CA ASP A 360 12.03 3.84 23.63
C ASP A 360 11.99 2.30 23.63
N GLU A 361 12.57 1.66 22.60
CA GLU A 361 12.62 0.20 22.47
C GLU A 361 13.32 -0.46 23.68
N ALA A 362 14.30 0.21 24.30
CA ALA A 362 15.03 -0.33 25.46
C ALA A 362 14.18 -0.34 26.75
N LEU A 363 13.29 0.65 26.90
CA LEU A 363 12.38 0.79 28.04
C LEU A 363 11.01 0.13 27.80
N TYR A 364 10.75 -0.30 26.58
CA TYR A 364 9.47 -0.90 26.22
C TYR A 364 9.29 -2.29 26.87
N HIS A 365 8.23 -2.40 27.68
CA HIS A 365 7.81 -3.65 28.27
C HIS A 365 6.50 -4.14 27.62
N PRO A 366 6.54 -5.23 26.82
CA PRO A 366 5.33 -5.80 26.26
C PRO A 366 4.36 -6.16 27.37
N ARG A 367 3.09 -5.81 27.18
CA ARG A 367 2.03 -6.10 28.15
C ARG A 367 1.75 -7.60 28.27
N THR A 368 2.19 -8.39 27.28
CA THR A 368 2.22 -9.86 27.33
C THR A 368 3.04 -10.40 28.51
N LYS A 369 4.00 -9.63 29.07
CA LYS A 369 4.80 -10.05 30.23
C LYS A 369 3.96 -10.12 31.52
N LYS A 370 3.02 -9.19 31.75
CA LYS A 370 2.12 -9.21 32.92
C LYS A 370 1.10 -10.35 32.90
N VAL A 371 0.69 -10.82 31.71
CA VAL A 371 -0.19 -11.99 31.57
C VAL A 371 0.57 -13.30 31.79
N LEU A 372 1.89 -13.32 31.53
CA LEU A 372 2.75 -14.47 31.76
C LEU A 372 3.23 -14.58 33.22
N GLU A 373 3.51 -13.46 33.91
CA GLU A 373 3.88 -13.47 35.34
C GLU A 373 2.71 -13.93 36.23
N LYS A 374 1.46 -13.61 35.87
CA LYS A 374 0.25 -14.11 36.57
C LYS A 374 -0.13 -15.56 36.25
N ALA A 375 0.54 -16.20 35.30
CA ALA A 375 0.33 -17.61 34.95
C ALA A 375 1.42 -18.54 35.52
N LEU A 376 2.43 -17.96 36.20
CA LEU A 376 3.54 -18.66 36.87
C LEU A 376 3.54 -18.42 38.40
N LEU A 377 2.51 -17.77 38.92
CA LEU A 377 2.07 -17.76 40.32
C LEU A 377 0.69 -18.42 40.37
#